data_AF-A0A6P8WT88-F1
#
_entry.id   AF-A0A6P8WT88-F1
#
_cell.length_a   1.000
_cell.length_b   1.000
_cell.length_c   1.000
_cell.angle_alpha   90.00
_cell.angle_beta   90.00
_cell.angle_gamma   90.00
#
_symmetry.space_group_name_H-M   'P 1'
#
loop_
_entity.id
_entity.type
_entity.pdbx_description
1 polymer ?
#
loop_
_entity_poly.entity_id
_entity_poly.type
_entity_poly.pdbx_seq_one_letter_code
_entity_poly.pdbx_strand_id
1 'polypeptide(L)'
;MTAATSKLMLKSMPCTMSEFGDLIQELSLITPRSLNAFGRRRMLIEYADAAEAQTALEQLLGLSDILDKPLRVCPFGPRDPSEAAAKPRTANKCTQAKTASNAKNSTPTLQPEINKQLGLIDTLYVDGAQPDPANELDDLHNEGDLSINGATEATATAPVKTKKSRKSKQLAMQPFTYVIAVDFEATCWEKQAPPQWREAEIIEFPAVLVNLKTGKIEAEFHKYVMPIESPRLSTYCTELTGIEQKTVDTGVPLQTALMMFHEWMRKELRARNLLLPKMHKSNILGNCAFVTWTDWDFGICLHKECTRKRMRKAPYFNQWIDVRAVYREWYKYRPCNFSDALSHVGLSFEGRAHSGIDDAKNLGALMCKMVRDGALFSITKDLTPYQQLNPNCVL
;
A
#
# COMPACT_ATOMS: atom_id res chain seq x y z
N MET A 1 -26.51 -28.38 0.91
CA MET A 1 -25.79 -27.88 -0.28
C MET A 1 -26.50 -26.60 -0.70
N THR A 2 -25.78 -25.52 -1.03
CA THR A 2 -26.43 -24.29 -1.51
C THR A 2 -27.02 -24.51 -2.90
N ALA A 3 -28.23 -24.00 -3.14
CA ALA A 3 -28.86 -24.06 -4.45
C ALA A 3 -27.98 -23.41 -5.53
N ALA A 4 -27.93 -24.02 -6.71
CA ALA A 4 -27.16 -23.52 -7.85
C ALA A 4 -27.67 -22.14 -8.29
N THR A 5 -26.76 -21.18 -8.45
CA THR A 5 -27.08 -19.81 -8.88
C THR A 5 -26.02 -19.29 -9.83
N SER A 6 -26.43 -18.56 -10.86
CA SER A 6 -25.54 -17.83 -11.78
C SER A 6 -25.06 -16.48 -11.23
N LYS A 7 -25.44 -16.13 -9.99
CA LYS A 7 -25.17 -14.83 -9.38
C LYS A 7 -24.32 -14.95 -8.13
N LEU A 8 -23.25 -14.17 -8.07
CA LEU A 8 -22.41 -13.98 -6.88
C LEU A 8 -22.60 -12.57 -6.33
N MET A 9 -22.46 -12.40 -5.02
CA MET A 9 -22.42 -11.09 -4.36
C MET A 9 -21.05 -10.88 -3.71
N LEU A 10 -20.29 -9.92 -4.22
CA LEU A 10 -19.09 -9.39 -3.58
C LEU A 10 -19.51 -8.42 -2.47
N LYS A 11 -19.30 -8.81 -1.21
CA LYS A 11 -19.57 -7.99 -0.03
C LYS A 11 -18.33 -7.16 0.30
N SER A 12 -18.53 -5.89 0.68
CA SER A 12 -17.43 -4.97 1.01
C SER A 12 -16.45 -4.80 -0.16
N MET A 13 -16.96 -4.31 -1.30
CA MET A 13 -16.15 -3.93 -2.47
C MET A 13 -14.89 -3.17 -2.02
N PRO A 14 -13.69 -3.67 -2.37
CA PRO A 14 -12.45 -3.06 -1.92
C PRO A 14 -11.86 -2.07 -2.95
N CYS A 15 -12.37 -2.08 -4.18
CA CYS A 15 -12.06 -1.19 -5.28
C CYS A 15 -13.37 -0.72 -5.95
N THR A 16 -13.28 0.17 -6.93
CA THR A 16 -14.43 0.55 -7.77
C THR A 16 -14.85 -0.59 -8.71
N MET A 17 -16.06 -0.50 -9.26
CA MET A 17 -16.57 -1.52 -10.21
C MET A 17 -15.74 -1.60 -11.50
N SER A 18 -15.17 -0.48 -11.95
CA SER A 18 -14.28 -0.46 -13.14
C SER A 18 -13.00 -1.22 -12.84
N GLU A 19 -12.33 -0.92 -11.73
CA GLU A 19 -11.08 -1.58 -11.33
C GLU A 19 -11.26 -3.08 -11.07
N PHE A 20 -12.43 -3.51 -10.62
CA PHE A 20 -12.75 -4.94 -10.51
C PHE A 20 -12.95 -5.60 -11.89
N GLY A 21 -13.51 -4.88 -12.85
CA GLY A 21 -13.60 -5.33 -14.24
C GLY A 21 -12.22 -5.46 -14.90
N ASP A 22 -11.35 -4.48 -14.68
CA ASP A 22 -9.96 -4.50 -15.15
C ASP A 22 -9.19 -5.70 -14.57
N LEU A 23 -9.31 -5.94 -13.25
CA LEU A 23 -8.69 -7.07 -12.56
C LEU A 23 -9.11 -8.44 -13.13
N ILE A 24 -10.39 -8.60 -13.49
CA ILE A 24 -10.90 -9.84 -14.13
C ILE A 24 -10.21 -10.08 -15.48
N GLN A 25 -9.99 -9.03 -16.26
CA GLN A 25 -9.33 -9.12 -17.57
C GLN A 25 -7.81 -9.38 -17.41
N GLU A 26 -7.13 -8.62 -16.56
CA GLU A 26 -5.68 -8.75 -16.30
C GLU A 26 -5.32 -10.17 -15.82
N LEU A 27 -6.12 -10.74 -14.92
CA LEU A 27 -5.91 -12.09 -14.37
C LEU A 27 -6.52 -13.23 -15.22
N SER A 28 -7.09 -12.91 -16.39
CA SER A 28 -7.73 -13.89 -17.30
C SER A 28 -8.77 -14.78 -16.60
N LEU A 29 -9.56 -14.19 -15.70
CA LEU A 29 -10.63 -14.89 -14.98
C LEU A 29 -11.86 -15.07 -15.88
N ILE A 30 -12.84 -15.84 -15.44
CA ILE A 30 -14.13 -15.92 -16.14
C ILE A 30 -14.77 -14.54 -16.16
N THR A 31 -14.98 -14.01 -17.36
CA THR A 31 -15.63 -12.71 -17.58
C THR A 31 -17.11 -12.78 -17.22
N PRO A 32 -17.61 -11.94 -16.30
CA PRO A 32 -19.03 -11.91 -15.96
C PRO A 32 -19.84 -11.24 -17.07
N ARG A 33 -21.07 -11.69 -17.24
CA ARG A 33 -22.07 -11.10 -18.14
C ARG A 33 -22.48 -9.69 -17.70
N SER A 34 -22.55 -9.45 -16.39
CA SER A 34 -22.81 -8.10 -15.85
C SER A 34 -22.20 -7.87 -14.46
N LEU A 35 -21.81 -6.62 -14.21
CA LEU A 35 -21.39 -6.10 -12.91
C LEU A 35 -22.37 -5.00 -12.50
N ASN A 36 -23.04 -5.14 -11.35
CA ASN A 36 -24.06 -4.20 -10.89
C ASN A 36 -23.83 -3.78 -9.43
N ALA A 37 -23.96 -2.49 -9.13
CA ALA A 37 -23.91 -2.01 -7.74
C ALA A 37 -25.08 -2.60 -6.92
N PHE A 38 -24.81 -3.06 -5.69
CA PHE A 38 -25.83 -3.67 -4.82
C PHE A 38 -25.83 -3.05 -3.41
N GLY A 39 -26.26 -1.80 -3.33
CA GLY A 39 -26.20 -0.99 -2.10
C GLY A 39 -24.77 -0.60 -1.71
N ARG A 40 -24.58 -0.11 -0.48
CA ARG A 40 -23.31 0.51 -0.07
C ARG A 40 -22.17 -0.53 0.00
N ARG A 41 -21.14 -0.33 -0.84
CA ARG A 41 -19.94 -1.19 -0.95
C ARG A 41 -20.26 -2.67 -1.16
N ARG A 42 -21.22 -3.01 -2.03
CA ARG A 42 -21.40 -4.39 -2.53
C ARG A 42 -21.70 -4.35 -4.01
N MET A 43 -21.41 -5.46 -4.68
CA MET A 43 -21.67 -5.63 -6.09
C MET A 43 -22.24 -7.03 -6.35
N LEU A 44 -23.21 -7.07 -7.25
CA LEU A 44 -23.78 -8.27 -7.81
C LEU A 44 -23.03 -8.58 -9.11
N ILE A 45 -22.55 -9.80 -9.23
CA ILE A 45 -21.80 -10.32 -10.37
C ILE A 45 -22.67 -11.43 -10.98
N GLU A 46 -22.95 -11.33 -12.27
CA GLU A 46 -23.80 -12.28 -12.99
C GLU A 46 -23.01 -12.98 -14.09
N TYR A 47 -23.04 -14.31 -14.09
CA TYR A 47 -22.39 -15.19 -15.08
C TYR A 47 -23.43 -15.79 -16.03
N ALA A 48 -22.99 -16.51 -17.08
CA ALA A 48 -23.94 -17.11 -18.03
C ALA A 48 -24.81 -18.18 -17.36
N ASP A 49 -24.20 -19.01 -16.51
CA ASP A 49 -24.87 -20.07 -15.76
C ASP A 49 -24.25 -20.31 -14.36
N ALA A 50 -24.74 -21.35 -13.66
CA ALA A 50 -24.29 -21.69 -12.31
C ALA A 50 -22.94 -22.44 -12.26
N ALA A 51 -22.51 -23.07 -13.36
CA ALA A 51 -21.21 -23.73 -13.44
C ALA A 51 -20.08 -22.70 -13.65
N GLU A 52 -20.31 -21.71 -14.51
CA GLU A 52 -19.45 -20.52 -14.61
C GLU A 52 -19.37 -19.77 -13.27
N ALA A 53 -20.51 -19.51 -12.63
CA ALA A 53 -20.53 -18.82 -11.33
C ALA A 53 -19.81 -19.61 -10.23
N GLN A 54 -19.89 -20.94 -10.21
CA GLN A 54 -19.14 -21.78 -9.27
C GLN A 54 -17.63 -21.74 -9.56
N THR A 55 -17.23 -21.87 -10.83
CA THR A 55 -15.81 -21.82 -11.23
C THR A 55 -15.20 -20.44 -10.95
N ALA A 56 -15.96 -19.37 -11.22
CA ALA A 56 -15.55 -18.00 -10.92
C ALA A 56 -15.52 -17.72 -9.40
N LEU A 57 -16.42 -18.32 -8.62
CA LEU A 57 -16.35 -18.26 -7.15
C LEU A 57 -15.06 -18.91 -6.63
N GLU A 58 -14.67 -20.06 -7.17
CA GLU A 58 -13.42 -20.74 -6.81
C GLU A 58 -12.20 -19.91 -7.21
N GLN A 59 -12.18 -19.32 -8.41
CA GLN A 59 -11.13 -18.38 -8.84
C GLN A 59 -11.04 -17.17 -7.89
N LEU A 60 -12.15 -16.47 -7.65
CA LEU A 60 -12.19 -15.26 -6.80
C LEU A 60 -11.88 -15.55 -5.32
N LEU A 61 -12.21 -16.75 -4.83
CA LEU A 61 -11.79 -17.19 -3.50
C LEU A 61 -10.29 -17.56 -3.47
N GLY A 62 -9.74 -18.15 -4.52
CA GLY A 62 -8.30 -18.38 -4.67
C GLY A 62 -7.49 -17.08 -4.65
N LEU A 63 -8.03 -15.98 -5.22
CA LEU A 63 -7.43 -14.66 -5.08
C LEU A 63 -7.42 -14.12 -3.64
N SER A 64 -8.21 -14.67 -2.72
CA SER A 64 -8.25 -14.21 -1.32
C SER A 64 -7.04 -14.65 -0.48
N ASP A 65 -6.28 -15.64 -0.95
CA ASP A 65 -4.96 -16.00 -0.40
C ASP A 65 -3.82 -15.18 -1.04
N ILE A 66 -4.15 -14.36 -2.04
CA ILE A 66 -3.22 -13.53 -2.83
C ILE A 66 -3.43 -12.03 -2.56
N LEU A 67 -4.58 -11.65 -1.99
CA LEU A 67 -5.01 -10.27 -1.74
C LEU A 67 -4.92 -9.88 -0.26
N ASP A 68 -4.25 -8.75 0.00
CA ASP A 68 -4.19 -7.90 1.22
C ASP A 68 -5.41 -8.00 2.15
N LYS A 69 -6.59 -8.07 1.53
CA LYS A 69 -7.88 -8.27 2.19
C LYS A 69 -8.68 -9.29 1.37
N PRO A 70 -9.18 -10.37 2.00
CA PRO A 70 -9.89 -11.43 1.30
C PRO A 70 -11.20 -10.93 0.66
N LEU A 71 -11.45 -11.34 -0.59
CA LEU A 71 -12.68 -11.01 -1.30
C LEU A 71 -13.85 -11.76 -0.69
N ARG A 72 -14.78 -11.03 -0.07
CA ARG A 72 -15.98 -11.63 0.55
C ARG A 72 -17.07 -11.91 -0.48
N VAL A 73 -16.77 -12.80 -1.43
CA VAL A 73 -17.73 -13.29 -2.43
C VAL A 73 -18.59 -14.41 -1.82
N CYS A 74 -19.86 -14.46 -2.18
CA CYS A 74 -20.71 -15.63 -1.90
C CYS A 74 -21.79 -15.80 -2.97
N PRO A 75 -22.37 -17.00 -3.11
CA PRO A 75 -23.59 -17.20 -3.89
C PRO A 75 -24.71 -16.22 -3.50
N PHE A 76 -25.44 -15.73 -4.50
CA PHE A 76 -26.59 -14.84 -4.34
C PHE A 76 -27.82 -15.46 -5.00
N GLY A 77 -28.86 -15.74 -4.21
CA GLY A 77 -30.06 -16.41 -4.69
C GLY A 77 -30.99 -16.84 -3.56
N PRO A 78 -32.14 -17.46 -3.87
CA PRO A 78 -33.04 -18.02 -2.87
C PRO A 78 -32.30 -19.11 -2.08
N ARG A 79 -32.43 -19.08 -0.74
CA ARG A 79 -31.92 -20.15 0.13
C ARG A 79 -32.85 -21.34 0.07
N ASP A 80 -32.26 -22.53 0.14
CA ASP A 80 -32.99 -23.78 0.29
C ASP A 80 -33.80 -23.77 1.61
N PRO A 81 -35.12 -24.03 1.58
CA PRO A 81 -35.95 -24.05 2.80
C PRO A 81 -35.47 -25.05 3.87
N SER A 82 -34.72 -26.09 3.48
CA SER A 82 -34.22 -27.12 4.41
C SER A 82 -33.23 -26.61 5.46
N GLU A 83 -32.48 -25.52 5.20
CA GLU A 83 -31.56 -24.93 6.19
C GLU A 83 -32.26 -24.03 7.23
N ALA A 84 -33.52 -23.64 7.02
CA ALA A 84 -34.25 -22.78 7.96
C ALA A 84 -34.69 -23.50 9.25
N ALA A 85 -34.78 -24.83 9.23
CA ALA A 85 -35.27 -25.64 10.35
C ALA A 85 -34.19 -26.07 11.37
N ALA A 86 -32.90 -25.93 11.03
CA ALA A 86 -31.80 -26.52 11.80
C ALA A 86 -31.11 -25.56 12.78
N LYS A 87 -31.89 -24.83 13.60
CA LYS A 87 -31.37 -24.14 14.81
C LYS A 87 -32.37 -24.19 15.97
N PRO A 88 -32.17 -25.02 16.99
CA PRO A 88 -32.89 -24.86 18.25
C PRO A 88 -32.40 -23.58 18.96
N ARG A 89 -33.33 -22.74 19.40
CA ARG A 89 -33.07 -21.74 20.44
C ARG A 89 -33.01 -22.46 21.79
N THR A 90 -31.84 -22.58 22.44
CA THR A 90 -31.74 -22.62 23.92
C THR A 90 -30.33 -22.50 24.47
N ALA A 91 -30.28 -22.15 25.75
CA ALA A 91 -29.15 -21.74 26.58
C ALA A 91 -28.11 -22.82 26.96
N ASN A 92 -27.02 -22.32 27.56
CA ASN A 92 -25.95 -22.99 28.30
C ASN A 92 -26.24 -24.39 28.90
N LYS A 93 -25.33 -25.37 28.68
CA LYS A 93 -24.47 -25.93 29.75
C LYS A 93 -23.38 -26.91 29.26
N CYS A 94 -22.51 -27.26 30.20
CA CYS A 94 -21.18 -27.87 30.11
C CYS A 94 -21.12 -29.38 29.73
N THR A 95 -19.86 -29.86 29.63
CA THR A 95 -19.29 -31.19 29.99
C THR A 95 -19.05 -32.31 28.94
N GLN A 96 -17.74 -32.64 28.81
CA GLN A 96 -17.09 -33.96 28.62
C GLN A 96 -17.10 -34.76 27.28
N ALA A 97 -15.93 -34.73 26.62
CA ALA A 97 -14.97 -35.84 26.40
C ALA A 97 -15.21 -37.03 25.41
N LYS A 98 -14.19 -37.23 24.53
CA LYS A 98 -13.79 -38.45 23.78
C LYS A 98 -14.77 -38.95 22.68
N THR A 99 -14.37 -39.61 21.58
CA THR A 99 -13.09 -40.26 21.18
C THR A 99 -12.89 -40.20 19.64
N ALA A 100 -11.74 -40.62 19.13
CA ALA A 100 -11.32 -40.47 17.72
C ALA A 100 -11.77 -41.60 16.75
N SER A 101 -11.77 -41.32 15.45
CA SER A 101 -11.59 -42.32 14.38
C SER A 101 -10.91 -41.70 13.14
N ASN A 102 -9.96 -42.45 12.55
CA ASN A 102 -9.20 -42.06 11.35
C ASN A 102 -10.01 -42.29 10.06
N ALA A 103 -9.80 -41.43 9.06
CA ALA A 103 -9.96 -41.77 7.65
C ALA A 103 -8.83 -41.10 6.84
N LYS A 104 -8.20 -41.85 5.91
CA LYS A 104 -6.99 -41.40 5.17
C LYS A 104 -7.34 -40.86 3.77
N ASN A 105 -6.62 -39.81 3.39
CA ASN A 105 -6.11 -39.43 2.06
C ASN A 105 -6.93 -39.75 0.79
N SER A 106 -7.25 -38.68 0.05
CA SER A 106 -6.94 -38.59 -1.38
C SER A 106 -6.87 -37.12 -1.83
N THR A 107 -5.67 -36.54 -1.89
CA THR A 107 -5.44 -35.18 -2.39
C THR A 107 -5.16 -35.22 -3.90
N PRO A 108 -5.81 -34.40 -4.75
CA PRO A 108 -5.41 -34.26 -6.14
C PRO A 108 -4.14 -33.40 -6.24
N THR A 109 -3.12 -33.91 -6.92
CA THR A 109 -1.86 -33.20 -7.14
C THR A 109 -2.03 -32.11 -8.21
N LEU A 110 -1.88 -30.84 -7.84
CA LEU A 110 -1.85 -29.72 -8.80
C LEU A 110 -0.43 -29.53 -9.39
N GLN A 111 -0.36 -29.02 -10.62
CA GLN A 111 0.83 -29.08 -11.47
C GLN A 111 1.94 -28.08 -11.09
N PRO A 112 3.22 -28.35 -11.42
CA PRO A 112 4.37 -27.56 -10.95
C PRO A 112 4.44 -26.12 -11.47
N GLU A 113 3.79 -25.80 -12.59
CA GLU A 113 3.87 -24.46 -13.20
C GLU A 113 3.10 -23.38 -12.44
N ILE A 114 2.05 -23.74 -11.68
CA ILE A 114 1.29 -22.77 -10.86
C ILE A 114 2.18 -22.16 -9.76
N ASN A 115 3.13 -22.94 -9.22
CA ASN A 115 4.05 -22.48 -8.17
C ASN A 115 5.01 -21.35 -8.63
N LYS A 116 5.08 -21.03 -9.92
CA LYS A 116 5.84 -19.88 -10.45
C LYS A 116 5.05 -18.58 -10.55
N GLN A 117 3.74 -18.57 -10.26
CA GLN A 117 2.88 -17.37 -10.30
C GLN A 117 2.37 -16.93 -8.91
N LEU A 118 2.80 -17.58 -7.83
CA LEU A 118 2.30 -17.39 -6.45
C LEU A 118 2.83 -16.14 -5.70
N GLY A 119 2.99 -14.98 -6.36
CA GLY A 119 3.63 -13.81 -5.72
C GLY A 119 2.70 -12.71 -5.18
N LEU A 120 1.40 -12.74 -5.45
CA LEU A 120 0.92 -11.68 -6.34
C LEU A 120 0.41 -10.32 -5.75
N ILE A 121 -0.67 -10.17 -4.95
CA ILE A 121 -1.44 -8.89 -4.87
C ILE A 121 -1.77 -8.33 -3.45
N ASP A 122 -0.80 -8.14 -2.55
CA ASP A 122 -1.05 -7.38 -1.30
C ASP A 122 -1.25 -5.88 -1.57
N THR A 123 -2.49 -5.48 -1.91
CA THR A 123 -2.93 -4.06 -2.03
C THR A 123 -4.44 -3.80 -1.99
N LEU A 124 -5.00 -3.23 -0.91
CA LEU A 124 -6.34 -2.59 -0.96
C LEU A 124 -6.46 -1.31 -0.10
N TYR A 125 -6.24 -0.15 -0.73
CA TYR A 125 -6.49 1.22 -0.22
C TYR A 125 -7.99 1.53 -0.03
N VAL A 126 -8.35 2.59 0.72
CA VAL A 126 -9.45 3.52 0.36
C VAL A 126 -9.18 4.93 0.94
N ASP A 127 -9.21 5.93 0.05
CA ASP A 127 -9.46 7.40 0.15
C ASP A 127 -9.08 8.26 1.37
N GLY A 128 -8.47 9.40 1.03
CA GLY A 128 -8.46 10.63 1.83
C GLY A 128 -9.67 11.53 1.55
N ALA A 129 -9.74 12.68 2.24
CA ALA A 129 -10.89 13.58 2.22
C ALA A 129 -11.19 14.19 0.84
N GLN A 130 -12.49 14.34 0.52
CA GLN A 130 -12.93 15.29 -0.49
C GLN A 130 -12.87 16.73 0.07
N PRO A 131 -12.50 17.73 -0.75
CA PRO A 131 -12.79 19.13 -0.44
C PRO A 131 -14.30 19.43 -0.61
N ASP A 132 -14.77 20.43 0.13
CA ASP A 132 -16.15 20.90 0.16
C ASP A 132 -16.56 21.55 -1.19
N PRO A 133 -17.73 21.25 -1.79
CA PRO A 133 -18.13 21.83 -3.09
C PRO A 133 -18.41 23.34 -3.09
N ALA A 134 -18.40 24.00 -1.93
CA ALA A 134 -18.74 25.41 -1.78
C ALA A 134 -17.52 26.34 -2.02
N ASN A 135 -16.96 26.35 -3.24
CA ASN A 135 -16.10 27.43 -3.77
C ASN A 135 -15.84 27.27 -5.28
N GLU A 136 -16.90 27.37 -6.10
CA GLU A 136 -16.78 27.79 -7.50
C GLU A 136 -17.06 29.30 -7.60
N LEU A 137 -16.02 30.10 -7.86
CA LEU A 137 -16.15 31.45 -8.43
C LEU A 137 -14.95 31.75 -9.33
N ASP A 138 -15.28 32.12 -10.56
CA ASP A 138 -14.52 32.84 -11.61
C ASP A 138 -12.98 32.75 -11.64
N ASP A 139 -12.48 32.31 -12.79
CA ASP A 139 -11.78 33.27 -13.67
C ASP A 139 -11.97 32.89 -15.16
N LEU A 140 -12.54 33.81 -15.93
CA LEU A 140 -12.85 33.63 -17.35
C LEU A 140 -11.68 34.11 -18.23
N HIS A 141 -11.34 33.27 -19.22
CA HIS A 141 -10.87 33.64 -20.57
C HIS A 141 -10.16 34.99 -20.78
N ASN A 142 -8.87 34.94 -21.10
CA ASN A 142 -8.30 35.90 -22.05
C ASN A 142 -7.15 35.27 -22.86
N GLU A 143 -7.46 34.73 -24.03
CA GLU A 143 -6.48 34.37 -25.06
C GLU A 143 -6.80 35.17 -26.33
N GLY A 144 -5.87 36.06 -26.69
CA GLY A 144 -5.98 37.00 -27.81
C GLY A 144 -5.17 36.51 -29.01
N ASP A 145 -5.92 36.17 -30.05
CA ASP A 145 -5.55 35.55 -31.33
C ASP A 145 -4.39 36.21 -32.15
N LEU A 146 -3.83 35.43 -33.09
CA LEU A 146 -3.21 35.87 -34.38
C LEU A 146 -1.84 36.62 -34.37
N SER A 147 -0.92 36.54 -35.36
CA SER A 147 -0.85 35.78 -36.63
C SER A 147 0.49 35.93 -37.41
N ILE A 148 1.04 34.81 -37.92
CA ILE A 148 1.59 34.55 -39.28
C ILE A 148 2.91 35.20 -39.83
N ASN A 149 3.66 34.31 -40.51
CA ASN A 149 4.65 34.43 -41.63
C ASN A 149 6.14 34.77 -41.41
N GLY A 150 6.97 33.97 -42.09
CA GLY A 150 8.41 34.21 -42.30
C GLY A 150 9.16 32.94 -42.72
N ALA A 151 9.06 32.52 -43.99
CA ALA A 151 9.81 31.38 -44.51
C ALA A 151 11.20 31.81 -45.03
N THR A 152 12.25 31.07 -44.64
CA THR A 152 13.53 31.01 -45.37
C THR A 152 14.20 29.65 -45.17
N GLU A 153 14.76 29.10 -46.23
CA GLU A 153 15.56 27.88 -46.19
C GLU A 153 16.95 28.16 -45.59
N ALA A 154 17.38 27.34 -44.65
CA ALA A 154 18.79 27.25 -44.25
C ALA A 154 19.12 25.83 -43.79
N THR A 155 20.00 25.16 -44.55
CA THR A 155 20.57 23.85 -44.23
C THR A 155 21.48 23.96 -42.99
N ALA A 156 20.92 23.70 -41.82
CA ALA A 156 21.65 23.62 -40.56
C ALA A 156 21.59 22.19 -39.98
N THR A 157 22.74 21.51 -39.95
CA THR A 157 22.90 20.21 -39.31
C THR A 157 22.62 20.29 -37.82
N ALA A 158 21.49 19.73 -37.38
CA ALA A 158 21.11 19.71 -35.98
C ALA A 158 22.15 18.92 -35.14
N PRO A 159 22.74 19.52 -34.08
CA PRO A 159 23.71 18.81 -33.27
C PRO A 159 23.01 17.72 -32.46
N VAL A 160 23.46 16.47 -32.63
CA VAL A 160 22.97 15.31 -31.89
C VAL A 160 23.23 15.52 -30.39
N LYS A 161 22.21 15.97 -29.66
CA LYS A 161 22.27 16.17 -28.20
C LYS A 161 22.55 14.84 -27.52
N THR A 162 23.79 14.65 -27.08
CA THR A 162 24.26 13.39 -26.50
C THR A 162 23.43 12.97 -25.28
N LYS A 163 23.12 11.68 -25.15
CA LYS A 163 22.28 11.13 -24.05
C LYS A 163 22.77 11.53 -22.65
N LYS A 164 24.08 11.80 -22.47
CA LYS A 164 24.68 12.34 -21.22
C LYS A 164 24.13 13.72 -20.83
N SER A 165 23.92 14.62 -21.79
CA SER A 165 23.39 15.97 -21.55
C SER A 165 21.96 15.93 -20.97
N ARG A 166 21.10 15.06 -21.50
CA ARG A 166 19.70 14.95 -21.06
C ARG A 166 19.57 14.34 -19.66
N LYS A 167 20.34 13.27 -19.36
CA LYS A 167 20.37 12.67 -18.00
C LYS A 167 20.88 13.65 -16.94
N SER A 168 21.92 14.43 -17.25
CA SER A 168 22.45 15.45 -16.34
C SER A 168 21.41 16.53 -16.02
N LYS A 169 20.67 17.00 -17.03
CA LYS A 169 19.58 17.97 -16.83
C LYS A 169 18.41 17.41 -16.01
N GLN A 170 18.02 16.14 -16.20
CA GLN A 170 16.92 15.54 -15.40
C GLN A 170 17.30 15.39 -13.92
N LEU A 171 18.53 14.99 -13.59
CA LEU A 171 18.98 14.98 -12.17
C LEU A 171 19.01 16.40 -11.56
N ALA A 172 19.28 17.44 -12.35
CA ALA A 172 19.26 18.82 -11.90
C ALA A 172 17.83 19.39 -11.67
N MET A 173 16.79 18.69 -12.14
CA MET A 173 15.38 19.08 -11.96
C MET A 173 14.68 18.33 -10.81
N GLN A 174 15.30 17.30 -10.24
CA GLN A 174 14.72 16.54 -9.14
C GLN A 174 14.73 17.39 -7.84
N PRO A 175 13.57 17.80 -7.28
CA PRO A 175 13.53 18.72 -6.14
C PRO A 175 14.11 18.13 -4.86
N PHE A 176 14.00 16.82 -4.64
CA PHE A 176 14.53 16.17 -3.45
C PHE A 176 15.91 15.60 -3.72
N THR A 177 16.91 16.04 -2.96
CA THR A 177 18.27 15.47 -3.01
C THR A 177 18.41 14.22 -2.13
N TYR A 178 17.53 14.08 -1.13
CA TYR A 178 17.46 12.93 -0.24
C TYR A 178 16.02 12.45 -0.03
N VAL A 179 15.86 11.20 0.38
CA VAL A 179 14.59 10.67 0.90
C VAL A 179 14.83 9.89 2.19
N ILE A 180 13.83 9.87 3.07
CA ILE A 180 13.79 8.97 4.23
C ILE A 180 12.73 7.92 3.91
N ALA A 181 13.18 6.72 3.56
CA ALA A 181 12.30 5.58 3.31
C ALA A 181 11.93 4.91 4.65
N VAL A 182 10.64 4.63 4.83
CA VAL A 182 10.05 4.00 6.02
C VAL A 182 9.09 2.92 5.56
N ASP A 183 9.08 1.79 6.27
CA ASP A 183 8.15 0.68 6.08
C ASP A 183 7.89 0.05 7.45
N PHE A 184 6.66 0.09 7.97
CA PHE A 184 6.35 -0.43 9.31
C PHE A 184 5.88 -1.88 9.25
N GLU A 185 6.51 -2.78 10.01
CA GLU A 185 5.85 -4.05 10.35
C GLU A 185 4.88 -3.84 11.50
N ALA A 186 3.72 -4.51 11.45
CA ALA A 186 2.68 -4.43 12.47
C ALA A 186 2.06 -5.79 12.81
N THR A 187 1.41 -5.87 13.97
CA THR A 187 0.65 -7.07 14.37
C THR A 187 -0.43 -7.43 13.34
N CYS A 188 -0.38 -8.66 12.83
CA CYS A 188 -1.33 -9.17 11.83
C CYS A 188 -1.83 -10.60 12.16
N TRP A 189 -2.87 -11.07 11.47
CA TRP A 189 -3.55 -12.34 11.77
C TRP A 189 -4.17 -12.98 10.50
N GLU A 190 -4.04 -14.30 10.36
CA GLU A 190 -4.62 -15.05 9.25
C GLU A 190 -6.15 -15.20 9.35
N LYS A 191 -6.85 -15.13 8.21
CA LYS A 191 -8.19 -15.69 7.93
C LYS A 191 -9.33 -15.40 8.92
N GLN A 192 -9.26 -14.31 9.67
CA GLN A 192 -10.39 -13.78 10.44
C GLN A 192 -10.55 -12.28 10.22
N ALA A 193 -11.81 -11.82 10.14
CA ALA A 193 -12.07 -10.44 10.48
C ALA A 193 -11.65 -10.25 11.96
N PRO A 194 -10.73 -9.33 12.28
CA PRO A 194 -10.42 -9.05 13.66
C PRO A 194 -11.72 -8.69 14.40
N PRO A 195 -11.93 -9.17 15.64
CA PRO A 195 -12.89 -8.52 16.54
C PRO A 195 -12.62 -7.01 16.57
N GLN A 196 -13.62 -6.16 16.79
CA GLN A 196 -13.44 -4.70 16.73
C GLN A 196 -12.32 -4.14 17.64
N TRP A 197 -11.87 -4.90 18.64
CA TRP A 197 -10.77 -4.54 19.55
C TRP A 197 -9.37 -4.90 19.02
N ARG A 198 -9.25 -5.69 17.95
CA ARG A 198 -7.99 -6.21 17.40
C ARG A 198 -7.58 -5.38 16.18
N GLU A 199 -6.96 -4.24 16.43
CA GLU A 199 -6.32 -3.43 15.40
C GLU A 199 -4.80 -3.65 15.40
N ALA A 200 -4.14 -3.23 14.31
CA ALA A 200 -2.70 -3.32 14.19
C ALA A 200 -1.98 -2.37 15.15
N GLU A 201 -0.86 -2.84 15.70
CA GLU A 201 0.15 -2.08 16.42
C GLU A 201 1.49 -2.25 15.71
N ILE A 202 2.25 -1.18 15.54
CA ILE A 202 3.61 -1.20 14.98
C ILE A 202 4.49 -2.07 15.88
N ILE A 203 5.23 -3.00 15.27
CA ILE A 203 6.20 -3.89 15.92
C ILE A 203 7.62 -3.73 15.37
N GLU A 204 7.78 -3.12 14.19
CA GLU A 204 9.07 -2.66 13.66
C GLU A 204 8.96 -1.22 13.17
N PHE A 205 9.92 -0.38 13.57
CA PHE A 205 10.12 0.97 13.08
C PHE A 205 11.53 1.11 12.52
N PRO A 206 11.70 0.90 11.21
CA PRO A 206 12.90 1.24 10.46
C PRO A 206 12.77 2.60 9.76
N ALA A 207 13.90 3.19 9.43
CA ALA A 207 14.00 4.24 8.43
C ALA A 207 15.40 4.26 7.81
N VAL A 208 15.52 4.52 6.51
CA VAL A 208 16.82 4.72 5.85
C VAL A 208 16.87 6.06 5.12
N LEU A 209 17.92 6.83 5.38
CA LEU A 209 18.19 8.09 4.71
C LEU A 209 19.03 7.82 3.45
N VAL A 210 18.46 8.13 2.29
CA VAL A 210 19.04 7.79 0.98
C VAL A 210 19.36 9.06 0.19
N ASN A 211 20.60 9.16 -0.27
CA ASN A 211 21.06 10.22 -1.15
C ASN A 211 20.71 9.88 -2.61
N LEU A 212 19.72 10.59 -3.18
CA LEU A 212 19.22 10.31 -4.52
C LEU A 212 20.23 10.61 -5.65
N LYS A 213 21.27 11.41 -5.38
CA LYS A 213 22.34 11.72 -6.34
C LYS A 213 23.40 10.62 -6.40
N THR A 214 23.79 10.08 -5.25
CA THR A 214 24.87 9.06 -5.15
C THR A 214 24.33 7.63 -5.18
N GLY A 215 23.04 7.44 -4.89
CA GLY A 215 22.42 6.12 -4.76
C GLY A 215 22.75 5.40 -3.45
N LYS A 216 23.30 6.10 -2.46
CA LYS A 216 23.75 5.50 -1.18
C LYS A 216 22.76 5.74 -0.05
N ILE A 217 22.58 4.72 0.78
CA ILE A 217 22.08 4.88 2.15
C ILE A 217 23.20 5.53 2.97
N GLU A 218 22.90 6.62 3.68
CA GLU A 218 23.87 7.40 4.46
C GLU A 218 23.58 7.41 5.97
N ALA A 219 22.41 6.95 6.39
CA ALA A 219 22.07 6.71 7.79
C ALA A 219 20.89 5.72 7.87
N GLU A 220 20.83 4.95 8.96
CA GLU A 220 19.74 4.02 9.26
C GLU A 220 19.23 4.27 10.68
N PHE A 221 17.93 4.12 10.87
CA PHE A 221 17.25 4.00 12.16
C PHE A 221 16.52 2.66 12.18
N HIS A 222 16.57 1.96 13.30
CA HIS A 222 15.89 0.67 13.44
C HIS A 222 15.54 0.40 14.90
N LYS A 223 14.26 0.17 15.19
CA LYS A 223 13.76 -0.22 16.52
C LYS A 223 12.62 -1.21 16.38
N TYR A 224 12.68 -2.32 17.11
CA TYR A 224 11.49 -3.12 17.40
C TYR A 224 10.66 -2.44 18.49
N VAL A 225 9.35 -2.55 18.33
CA VAL A 225 8.35 -1.89 19.17
C VAL A 225 7.55 -2.95 19.91
N MET A 226 7.31 -2.72 21.20
CA MET A 226 6.52 -3.63 22.04
C MET A 226 5.02 -3.30 21.88
N PRO A 227 4.19 -4.22 21.34
CA PRO A 227 2.74 -4.06 21.31
C PRO A 227 2.15 -4.22 22.72
N ILE A 228 1.12 -3.43 23.03
CA ILE A 228 0.52 -3.29 24.37
C ILE A 228 -0.93 -3.80 24.39
N GLU A 229 -1.66 -3.62 23.29
CA GLU A 229 -3.08 -3.99 23.17
C GLU A 229 -3.24 -5.46 22.74
N SER A 230 -2.33 -5.93 21.88
CA SER A 230 -2.14 -7.33 21.50
C SER A 230 -0.68 -7.76 21.67
N PRO A 231 -0.16 -7.91 22.91
CA PRO A 231 1.27 -8.18 23.15
C PRO A 231 1.80 -9.49 22.56
N ARG A 232 0.91 -10.47 22.28
CA ARG A 232 1.27 -11.75 21.69
C ARG A 232 1.10 -11.71 20.18
N LEU A 233 2.21 -11.87 19.45
CA LEU A 233 2.20 -12.05 18.01
C LEU A 233 1.44 -13.32 17.64
N SER A 234 0.78 -13.30 16.48
CA SER A 234 0.23 -14.52 15.90
C SER A 234 1.33 -15.33 15.21
N THR A 235 1.10 -16.63 15.02
CA THR A 235 1.99 -17.49 14.23
C THR A 235 2.18 -16.90 12.83
N TYR A 236 1.08 -16.52 12.16
CA TYR A 236 1.10 -15.86 10.86
C TYR A 236 1.93 -14.57 10.84
N CYS A 237 1.83 -13.72 11.87
CA CYS A 237 2.65 -12.50 11.97
C CYS A 237 4.14 -12.83 12.13
N THR A 238 4.47 -13.85 12.92
CA THR A 238 5.85 -14.32 13.11
C THR A 238 6.42 -14.92 11.82
N GLU A 239 5.61 -15.69 11.08
CA GLU A 239 5.99 -16.32 9.81
C GLU A 239 6.11 -15.30 8.67
N LEU A 240 5.17 -14.36 8.57
CA LEU A 240 5.18 -13.27 7.60
C LEU A 240 6.36 -12.34 7.82
N THR A 241 6.50 -11.76 9.02
CA THR A 241 7.49 -10.71 9.32
C THR A 241 8.87 -11.25 9.75
N GLY A 242 8.95 -12.51 10.16
CA GLY A 242 10.17 -13.08 10.75
C GLY A 242 10.47 -12.55 12.17
N ILE A 243 9.65 -11.65 12.71
CA ILE A 243 9.85 -11.06 14.04
C ILE A 243 9.39 -12.05 15.12
N GLU A 244 10.35 -12.60 15.86
CA GLU A 244 10.06 -13.48 17.00
C GLU A 244 9.43 -12.72 18.18
N GLN A 245 8.58 -13.40 18.97
CA GLN A 245 7.98 -12.85 20.19
C GLN A 245 9.01 -12.22 21.15
N LYS A 246 10.17 -12.87 21.35
CA LYS A 246 11.27 -12.36 22.21
C LYS A 246 11.80 -10.99 21.77
N THR A 247 11.68 -10.67 20.49
CA THR A 247 12.16 -9.42 19.88
C THR A 247 11.21 -8.27 20.21
N VAL A 248 9.90 -8.50 20.17
CA VAL A 248 8.92 -7.48 20.59
C VAL A 248 8.80 -7.37 22.11
N ASP A 249 8.98 -8.47 22.85
CA ASP A 249 9.02 -8.47 24.33
C ASP A 249 10.18 -7.62 24.88
N THR A 250 11.25 -7.45 24.09
CA THR A 250 12.41 -6.59 24.40
C THR A 250 12.39 -5.27 23.63
N GLY A 251 11.35 -5.02 22.85
CA GLY A 251 11.12 -3.78 22.11
C GLY A 251 10.82 -2.59 23.00
N VAL A 252 10.93 -1.38 22.44
CA VAL A 252 10.57 -0.14 23.17
C VAL A 252 9.09 0.20 22.94
N PRO A 253 8.40 0.91 23.86
CA PRO A 253 7.06 1.43 23.57
C PRO A 253 7.06 2.38 22.37
N LEU A 254 5.99 2.40 21.56
CA LEU A 254 5.93 3.23 20.34
C LEU A 254 6.27 4.71 20.59
N GLN A 255 5.83 5.27 21.72
CA GLN A 255 6.15 6.67 22.07
C GLN A 255 7.66 6.89 22.23
N THR A 256 8.37 5.93 22.82
CA THR A 256 9.83 5.95 22.94
C THR A 256 10.48 5.79 21.56
N ALA A 257 10.01 4.87 20.71
CA ALA A 257 10.49 4.74 19.33
C ALA A 257 10.33 6.06 18.54
N LEU A 258 9.18 6.72 18.62
CA LEU A 258 8.92 8.02 17.98
C LEU A 258 9.85 9.14 18.50
N MET A 259 10.16 9.17 19.80
CA MET A 259 11.13 10.11 20.37
C MET A 259 12.56 9.84 19.90
N MET A 260 12.98 8.57 19.87
CA MET A 260 14.30 8.16 19.36
C MET A 260 14.43 8.46 17.86
N PHE A 261 13.38 8.18 17.08
CA PHE A 261 13.31 8.50 15.66
C PHE A 261 13.41 10.01 15.43
N HIS A 262 12.66 10.80 16.20
CA HIS A 262 12.72 12.26 16.12
C HIS A 262 14.15 12.75 16.36
N GLU A 263 14.82 12.27 17.41
CA GLU A 263 16.19 12.66 17.74
C GLU A 263 17.22 12.23 16.68
N TRP A 264 17.07 11.04 16.09
CA TRP A 264 17.89 10.57 14.97
C TRP A 264 17.71 11.49 13.75
N MET A 265 16.48 11.65 13.27
CA MET A 265 16.15 12.49 12.13
C MET A 265 16.66 13.93 12.34
N ARG A 266 16.46 14.49 13.54
CA ARG A 266 16.90 15.83 13.93
C ARG A 266 18.44 15.99 13.82
N LYS A 267 19.23 14.93 14.08
CA LYS A 267 20.68 14.92 13.86
C LYS A 267 21.02 14.80 12.37
N GLU A 268 20.49 13.79 11.70
CA GLU A 268 20.85 13.49 10.31
C GLU A 268 20.49 14.61 9.34
N LEU A 269 19.34 15.28 9.56
CA LEU A 269 18.91 16.44 8.78
C LEU A 269 19.86 17.64 8.99
N ARG A 270 20.21 17.99 10.24
CA ARG A 270 21.16 19.10 10.49
C ARG A 270 22.55 18.81 9.94
N ALA A 271 23.05 17.58 10.10
CA ALA A 271 24.39 17.18 9.64
C ALA A 271 24.58 17.32 8.12
N ARG A 272 23.48 17.25 7.34
CA ARG A 272 23.50 17.32 5.86
C ARG A 272 22.80 18.56 5.29
N ASN A 273 22.41 19.53 6.13
CA ASN A 273 21.63 20.71 5.76
C ASN A 273 20.34 20.35 4.97
N LEU A 274 19.57 19.41 5.52
CA LEU A 274 18.33 18.91 4.93
C LEU A 274 17.10 19.52 5.60
N LEU A 275 16.11 19.81 4.77
CA LEU A 275 14.82 20.36 5.14
C LEU A 275 13.72 19.46 4.56
N LEU A 276 12.80 19.03 5.42
CA LEU A 276 11.54 18.43 5.01
C LEU A 276 10.57 19.52 4.51
N PRO A 277 9.47 19.14 3.84
CA PRO A 277 8.47 20.10 3.38
C PRO A 277 7.85 20.92 4.52
N LYS A 278 7.39 22.12 4.18
CA LYS A 278 6.74 23.11 5.07
C LYS A 278 7.52 23.43 6.35
N MET A 279 8.83 23.18 6.40
CA MET A 279 9.68 23.56 7.54
C MET A 279 10.05 25.04 7.55
N HIS A 280 10.18 25.69 6.38
CA HIS A 280 10.64 27.08 6.29
C HIS A 280 9.92 27.86 5.18
N LYS A 281 9.58 29.14 5.44
CA LYS A 281 8.79 29.96 4.49
C LYS A 281 9.47 30.17 3.14
N SER A 282 10.79 30.35 3.13
CA SER A 282 11.54 30.55 1.87
C SER A 282 11.82 29.25 1.10
N ASN A 283 11.60 28.08 1.70
CA ASN A 283 11.69 26.79 1.03
C ASN A 283 10.60 25.85 1.56
N ILE A 284 9.38 26.04 1.03
CA ILE A 284 8.20 25.24 1.39
C ILE A 284 8.32 23.79 0.91
N LEU A 285 9.08 23.53 -0.16
CA LEU A 285 9.24 22.17 -0.70
C LEU A 285 10.25 21.34 0.10
N GLY A 286 11.28 21.99 0.64
CA GLY A 286 12.43 21.31 1.26
C GLY A 286 13.43 20.81 0.23
N ASN A 287 14.29 19.88 0.64
CA ASN A 287 15.20 19.12 -0.22
C ASN A 287 15.28 17.63 0.21
N CYS A 288 14.54 17.24 1.25
CA CYS A 288 14.36 15.87 1.70
C CYS A 288 12.86 15.58 1.87
N ALA A 289 12.42 14.35 1.63
CA ALA A 289 11.03 13.93 1.82
C ALA A 289 10.93 12.54 2.44
N PHE A 290 9.84 12.28 3.17
CA PHE A 290 9.46 10.93 3.55
C PHE A 290 8.90 10.16 2.36
N VAL A 291 9.21 8.87 2.28
CA VAL A 291 8.72 7.97 1.25
C VAL A 291 8.28 6.65 1.88
N THR A 292 7.16 6.12 1.41
CA THR A 292 6.57 4.84 1.84
C THR A 292 6.07 4.11 0.59
N TRP A 293 5.98 2.78 0.60
CA TRP A 293 5.46 2.08 -0.57
C TRP A 293 4.00 2.42 -0.82
N THR A 294 3.21 2.62 0.24
CA THR A 294 1.79 3.01 0.15
C THR A 294 1.41 4.07 1.19
N ASP A 295 0.15 4.52 1.20
CA ASP A 295 -0.41 5.37 2.27
C ASP A 295 -0.54 4.67 3.63
N TRP A 296 -0.34 3.36 3.70
CA TRP A 296 -0.68 2.56 4.88
C TRP A 296 0.11 3.00 6.12
N ASP A 297 1.42 3.22 6.01
CA ASP A 297 2.32 3.51 7.14
C ASP A 297 1.90 4.74 7.96
N PHE A 298 1.88 5.91 7.32
CA PHE A 298 1.62 7.19 7.98
C PHE A 298 0.14 7.59 7.96
N GLY A 299 -0.60 7.16 6.94
CA GLY A 299 -2.02 7.48 6.74
C GLY A 299 -2.95 6.54 7.53
N ILE A 300 -2.57 5.28 7.73
CA ILE A 300 -3.42 4.27 8.38
C ILE A 300 -2.81 3.78 9.69
N CYS A 301 -1.66 3.10 9.66
CA CYS A 301 -1.06 2.40 10.78
C CYS A 301 -0.69 3.35 11.94
N LEU A 302 0.30 4.23 11.72
CA LEU A 302 0.76 5.21 12.72
C LEU A 302 -0.36 6.18 13.13
N HIS A 303 -1.24 6.58 12.21
CA HIS A 303 -2.33 7.50 12.52
C HIS A 303 -3.37 6.87 13.46
N LYS A 304 -3.83 5.64 13.17
CA LYS A 304 -4.80 4.94 14.02
C LYS A 304 -4.20 4.61 15.37
N GLU A 305 -3.00 4.05 15.41
CA GLU A 305 -2.37 3.66 16.67
C GLU A 305 -2.12 4.88 17.57
N CYS A 306 -1.58 5.98 17.03
CA CYS A 306 -1.44 7.23 17.78
C CYS A 306 -2.79 7.74 18.31
N THR A 307 -3.84 7.69 17.50
CA THR A 307 -5.18 8.15 17.89
C THR A 307 -5.75 7.30 19.03
N ARG A 308 -5.67 5.97 18.93
CA ARG A 308 -6.19 5.02 19.93
C ARG A 308 -5.42 5.12 21.25
N LYS A 309 -4.07 5.20 21.18
CA LYS A 309 -3.18 5.36 22.33
C LYS A 309 -3.10 6.80 22.87
N ARG A 310 -3.87 7.74 22.32
CA ARG A 310 -3.88 9.18 22.68
C ARG A 310 -2.49 9.85 22.59
N MET A 311 -1.66 9.38 21.66
CA MET A 311 -0.32 9.89 21.39
C MET A 311 -0.36 10.96 20.30
N ARG A 312 0.52 11.96 20.39
CA ARG A 312 0.64 13.02 19.38
C ARG A 312 1.46 12.51 18.19
N LYS A 313 0.81 12.22 17.04
CA LYS A 313 1.54 12.04 15.77
C LYS A 313 2.24 13.36 15.40
N ALA A 314 3.53 13.31 15.11
CA ALA A 314 4.30 14.50 14.78
C ALA A 314 3.94 15.03 13.37
N PRO A 315 3.87 16.36 13.13
CA PRO A 315 3.35 16.90 11.87
C PRO A 315 4.12 16.51 10.61
N TYR A 316 5.42 16.21 10.71
CA TYR A 316 6.20 15.75 9.55
C TYR A 316 5.74 14.39 9.00
N PHE A 317 5.07 13.55 9.80
CA PHE A 317 4.38 12.34 9.33
C PHE A 317 3.02 12.62 8.68
N ASN A 318 2.71 13.88 8.36
CA ASN A 318 1.55 14.25 7.54
C ASN A 318 1.94 14.57 6.09
N GLN A 319 3.21 14.47 5.71
CA GLN A 319 3.69 14.74 4.36
C GLN A 319 4.64 13.64 3.89
N TRP A 320 4.26 12.92 2.84
CA TRP A 320 5.07 11.85 2.27
C TRP A 320 4.81 11.67 0.76
N ILE A 321 5.67 10.85 0.16
CA ILE A 321 5.54 10.36 -1.22
C ILE A 321 5.10 8.90 -1.14
N ASP A 322 3.87 8.64 -1.56
CA ASP A 322 3.37 7.32 -1.97
C ASP A 322 4.14 6.90 -3.22
N VAL A 323 5.17 6.07 -3.03
CA VAL A 323 6.07 5.66 -4.12
C VAL A 323 5.32 4.86 -5.17
N ARG A 324 4.33 4.06 -4.79
CA ARG A 324 3.54 3.29 -5.73
C ARG A 324 2.66 4.15 -6.63
N ALA A 325 2.07 5.23 -6.11
CA ALA A 325 1.33 6.19 -6.92
C ALA A 325 2.23 6.83 -7.99
N VAL A 326 3.42 7.29 -7.60
CA VAL A 326 4.42 7.84 -8.54
C VAL A 326 4.88 6.77 -9.53
N TYR A 327 5.13 5.55 -9.06
CA TYR A 327 5.58 4.43 -9.88
C TYR A 327 4.55 4.07 -10.97
N ARG A 328 3.27 3.94 -10.58
CA ARG A 328 2.16 3.64 -11.49
C ARG A 328 2.01 4.71 -12.56
N GLU A 329 2.10 5.98 -12.16
CA GLU A 329 1.99 7.09 -13.10
C GLU A 329 3.20 7.20 -14.04
N TRP A 330 4.41 6.97 -13.53
CA TRP A 330 5.65 7.09 -14.31
C TRP A 330 5.88 5.94 -15.28
N TYR A 331 5.77 4.69 -14.82
CA TYR A 331 6.03 3.51 -15.65
C TYR A 331 4.80 3.02 -16.43
N LYS A 332 3.60 3.56 -16.14
CA LYS A 332 2.31 3.08 -16.67
C LYS A 332 2.10 1.57 -16.45
N TYR A 333 2.68 1.06 -15.37
CA TYR A 333 2.58 -0.32 -14.92
C TYR A 333 1.89 -0.39 -13.56
N ARG A 334 0.97 -1.33 -13.37
CA ARG A 334 0.31 -1.58 -12.08
C ARG A 334 0.98 -2.78 -11.41
N PRO A 335 2.04 -2.57 -10.60
CA PRO A 335 2.70 -3.70 -9.97
C PRO A 335 1.74 -4.36 -8.99
N CYS A 336 1.78 -5.67 -8.92
CA CYS A 336 0.87 -6.47 -8.11
C CYS A 336 1.26 -6.36 -6.62
N ASN A 337 2.57 -6.46 -6.33
CA ASN A 337 3.19 -6.28 -5.01
C ASN A 337 4.49 -5.43 -5.14
N PHE A 338 5.24 -5.27 -4.06
CA PHE A 338 6.48 -4.49 -4.06
C PHE A 338 7.64 -5.17 -4.81
N SER A 339 7.87 -6.47 -4.59
CA SER A 339 8.90 -7.27 -5.28
C SER A 339 8.69 -7.34 -6.80
N ASP A 340 7.44 -7.33 -7.25
CA ASP A 340 7.06 -7.22 -8.66
C ASP A 340 7.44 -5.84 -9.24
N ALA A 341 7.21 -4.75 -8.50
CA ALA A 341 7.66 -3.41 -8.89
C ALA A 341 9.19 -3.31 -9.03
N LEU A 342 9.94 -3.94 -8.13
CA LEU A 342 11.41 -4.04 -8.23
C LEU A 342 11.82 -4.83 -9.48
N SER A 343 11.22 -6.01 -9.67
CA SER A 343 11.52 -6.92 -10.78
C SER A 343 11.25 -6.28 -12.14
N HIS A 344 10.13 -5.59 -12.30
CA HIS A 344 9.75 -4.88 -13.53
C HIS A 344 10.79 -3.81 -13.94
N VAL A 345 11.42 -3.12 -12.98
CA VAL A 345 12.47 -2.12 -13.28
C VAL A 345 13.89 -2.73 -13.34
N GLY A 346 14.03 -4.05 -13.21
CA GLY A 346 15.31 -4.76 -13.22
C GLY A 346 16.12 -4.64 -11.93
N LEU A 347 15.44 -4.46 -10.79
CA LEU A 347 16.02 -4.63 -9.45
C LEU A 347 15.63 -6.01 -8.91
N SER A 348 16.47 -6.58 -8.06
CA SER A 348 16.15 -7.76 -7.25
C SER A 348 15.89 -7.32 -5.81
N PHE A 349 14.99 -8.00 -5.11
CA PHE A 349 14.81 -7.78 -3.68
C PHE A 349 16.06 -8.23 -2.90
N GLU A 350 16.64 -7.34 -2.09
CA GLU A 350 17.76 -7.65 -1.20
C GLU A 350 17.28 -7.83 0.25
N GLY A 351 17.72 -8.89 0.94
CA GLY A 351 17.27 -9.19 2.31
C GLY A 351 16.02 -10.07 2.36
N ARG A 352 15.17 -9.86 3.37
CA ARG A 352 13.94 -10.64 3.59
C ARG A 352 12.71 -9.74 3.30
N ALA A 353 11.75 -10.21 2.51
CA ALA A 353 10.48 -9.50 2.35
C ALA A 353 9.66 -9.52 3.64
N HIS A 354 8.97 -8.43 3.96
CA HIS A 354 8.33 -8.18 5.27
C HIS A 354 9.37 -8.16 6.41
N SER A 355 10.50 -7.52 6.16
CA SER A 355 11.49 -7.15 7.18
C SER A 355 11.64 -5.66 6.97
N GLY A 356 10.99 -4.84 7.79
CA GLY A 356 10.77 -3.43 7.46
C GLY A 356 12.06 -2.68 7.13
N ILE A 357 13.18 -3.05 7.77
CA ILE A 357 14.51 -2.48 7.46
C ILE A 357 15.02 -2.87 6.07
N ASP A 358 14.75 -4.08 5.58
CA ASP A 358 15.10 -4.52 4.24
C ASP A 358 14.13 -3.92 3.20
N ASP A 359 12.84 -3.91 3.48
CA ASP A 359 11.83 -3.27 2.62
C ASP A 359 12.12 -1.76 2.44
N ALA A 360 12.46 -1.04 3.52
CA ALA A 360 12.89 0.36 3.45
C ALA A 360 14.17 0.57 2.61
N LYS A 361 15.12 -0.38 2.64
CA LYS A 361 16.34 -0.36 1.82
C LYS A 361 16.03 -0.56 0.33
N ASN A 362 15.19 -1.54 0.02
CA ASN A 362 14.71 -1.78 -1.34
C ASN A 362 13.90 -0.58 -1.86
N LEU A 363 13.10 0.08 -1.02
CA LEU A 363 12.34 1.28 -1.37
C LEU A 363 13.29 2.45 -1.69
N GLY A 364 14.36 2.59 -0.91
CA GLY A 364 15.48 3.48 -1.22
C GLY A 364 16.12 3.21 -2.59
N ALA A 365 16.43 1.95 -2.88
CA ALA A 365 17.00 1.53 -4.16
C ALA A 365 16.06 1.80 -5.35
N LEU A 366 14.76 1.55 -5.19
CA LEU A 366 13.73 1.88 -6.16
C LEU A 366 13.65 3.38 -6.43
N MET A 367 13.64 4.22 -5.39
CA MET A 367 13.62 5.67 -5.56
C MET A 367 14.84 6.17 -6.33
N CYS A 368 16.03 5.63 -6.05
CA CYS A 368 17.22 5.93 -6.84
C CYS A 368 17.14 5.43 -8.30
N LYS A 369 16.48 4.30 -8.56
CA LYS A 369 16.23 3.79 -9.92
C LYS A 369 15.27 4.70 -10.69
N MET A 370 14.18 5.13 -10.07
CA MET A 370 13.19 6.04 -10.64
C MET A 370 13.83 7.38 -11.03
N VAL A 371 14.67 7.97 -10.16
CA VAL A 371 15.45 9.20 -10.50
C VAL A 371 16.39 8.96 -11.69
N ARG A 372 17.08 7.80 -11.74
CA ARG A 372 17.98 7.43 -12.85
C ARG A 372 17.27 7.21 -14.20
N ASP A 373 16.00 6.84 -14.15
CA ASP A 373 15.12 6.70 -15.31
C ASP A 373 14.48 8.04 -15.72
N GLY A 374 14.48 9.03 -14.82
CA GLY A 374 14.09 10.42 -15.09
C GLY A 374 12.80 10.88 -14.39
N ALA A 375 12.26 10.09 -13.47
CA ALA A 375 11.09 10.46 -12.68
C ALA A 375 11.40 11.69 -11.80
N LEU A 376 10.45 12.61 -11.75
CA LEU A 376 10.45 13.75 -10.84
C LEU A 376 9.49 13.46 -9.70
N PHE A 377 9.86 13.83 -8.48
CA PHE A 377 9.08 13.53 -7.29
C PHE A 377 8.39 14.78 -6.75
N SER A 378 7.19 14.58 -6.22
CA SER A 378 6.41 15.58 -5.49
C SER A 378 5.73 14.89 -4.30
N ILE A 379 5.37 15.67 -3.27
CA ILE A 379 4.58 15.17 -2.15
C ILE A 379 3.20 14.77 -2.69
N THR A 380 2.86 13.48 -2.59
CA THR A 380 1.58 12.94 -3.07
C THR A 380 0.49 12.98 -2.01
N LYS A 381 0.88 13.09 -0.73
CA LYS A 381 -0.02 13.19 0.41
C LYS A 381 0.42 14.30 1.34
N ASP A 382 -0.49 15.21 1.62
CA ASP A 382 -0.29 16.29 2.56
C ASP A 382 -1.55 16.47 3.42
N LEU A 383 -1.47 16.04 4.68
CA LEU A 383 -2.54 16.15 5.67
C LEU A 383 -2.35 17.38 6.59
N THR A 384 -1.43 18.30 6.26
CA THR A 384 -1.27 19.54 7.02
C THR A 384 -2.30 20.58 6.56
N PRO A 385 -2.91 21.36 7.47
CA PRO A 385 -3.82 22.42 7.08
C PRO A 385 -3.16 23.42 6.12
N TYR A 386 -3.94 23.92 5.17
CA TYR A 386 -3.48 24.92 4.20
C TYR A 386 -2.83 26.12 4.93
N GLN A 387 -1.72 26.63 4.38
CA GLN A 387 -0.88 27.72 4.94
C GLN A 387 -0.13 27.44 6.27
N GLN A 388 -0.27 26.28 6.92
CA GLN A 388 0.52 25.99 8.13
C GLN A 388 1.92 25.47 7.80
N LEU A 389 2.96 26.15 8.31
CA LEU A 389 4.30 25.55 8.47
C LEU A 389 4.22 24.44 9.53
N ASN A 390 5.09 23.43 9.44
CA ASN A 390 5.22 22.39 10.46
C ASN A 390 5.83 22.98 11.75
N PRO A 391 5.04 23.32 12.79
CA PRO A 391 5.50 24.22 13.86
C PRO A 391 6.36 23.52 14.90
N ASN A 392 6.41 22.18 14.88
CA ASN A 392 7.29 21.35 15.71
C ASN A 392 8.51 20.81 14.92
N CYS A 393 8.76 21.33 13.71
CA CYS A 393 9.99 21.07 12.94
C CYS A 393 10.99 22.22 13.08
N VAL A 394 10.97 22.94 14.21
CA VAL A 394 12.08 23.82 14.58
C VAL A 394 13.24 22.92 14.98
N LEU A 395 14.25 22.82 14.11
CA LEU A 395 15.49 22.05 14.33
C LEU A 395 16.43 22.80 15.28
#